data_AF-A0A8A1L883-F1
#
_entry.id   AF-A0A8A1L883-F1
#
_cell.length_a   1.000
_cell.length_b   1.000
_cell.length_c   1.000
_cell.angle_alpha   90.00
_cell.angle_beta   90.00
_cell.angle_gamma   90.00
#
_symmetry.space_group_name_H-M   'P 1'
#
loop_
_entity.id
_entity.type
_entity.pdbx_description
1 polymer ?
#
loop_
_entity_poly.entity_id
_entity_poly.type
_entity_poly.pdbx_seq_one_letter_code
_entity_poly.pdbx_strand_id
1 'polypeptide(L)'
;MPRPCNCCSLSGKKCVISSETARHCSECVRSGRSCSFMTSDLDWNKLVVAVNHIEHEEAETRARVSELFTQLNHLEKQKKLLHSHAGKFLQSDMTTVEELEKEEQEEKEKHEKALNDQLLLSREMDDLFNVSFGSLGPEAIALLDPPLSHPLDDTSLPAATHL
;
A
#
# COMPACT_ATOMS: atom_id res chain seq x y z
N MET A 1 -63.65 6.58 -38.88
CA MET A 1 -64.49 6.03 -37.81
C MET A 1 -63.68 6.09 -36.51
N PRO A 2 -64.14 6.76 -35.44
CA PRO A 2 -63.42 6.81 -34.18
C PRO A 2 -63.27 5.40 -33.57
N ARG A 3 -62.09 5.11 -33.00
CA ARG A 3 -61.80 3.80 -32.37
C ARG A 3 -62.73 3.59 -31.17
N PRO A 4 -63.33 2.40 -30.98
CA PRO A 4 -64.18 2.14 -29.83
C PRO A 4 -63.37 2.24 -28.53
N CYS A 5 -63.99 2.76 -27.46
CA CYS A 5 -63.38 2.76 -26.13
C CYS A 5 -63.18 1.33 -25.60
N ASN A 6 -62.31 1.15 -24.60
CA ASN A 6 -61.99 -0.16 -24.05
C ASN A 6 -63.25 -0.91 -23.56
N CYS A 7 -64.18 -0.21 -22.90
CA CYS A 7 -65.42 -0.81 -22.39
C CYS A 7 -66.34 -1.32 -23.51
N CYS A 8 -66.51 -0.55 -24.60
CA CYS A 8 -67.31 -0.97 -25.76
C CYS A 8 -66.61 -2.06 -26.56
N SER A 9 -65.29 -2.00 -26.69
CA SER A 9 -64.48 -3.02 -27.36
C SER A 9 -64.59 -4.38 -26.67
N LEU A 10 -64.54 -4.41 -25.34
CA LEU A 10 -64.66 -5.65 -24.55
C LEU A 10 -66.08 -6.22 -24.54
N SER A 11 -67.10 -5.36 -24.59
CA SER A 11 -68.52 -5.77 -24.57
C SER A 11 -69.10 -6.08 -25.96
N GLY A 12 -68.32 -5.91 -27.03
CA GLY A 12 -68.79 -6.08 -28.41
C GLY A 12 -69.87 -5.07 -28.83
N LYS A 13 -70.00 -3.94 -28.10
CA LYS A 13 -71.03 -2.93 -28.34
C LYS A 13 -70.53 -1.82 -29.26
N LYS A 14 -71.45 -1.22 -30.04
CA LYS A 14 -71.14 -0.08 -30.90
C LYS A 14 -70.79 1.15 -30.05
N CYS A 15 -69.56 1.63 -30.15
CA CYS A 15 -69.11 2.84 -29.47
C CYS A 15 -69.49 4.07 -30.29
N VAL A 16 -70.45 4.86 -29.81
CA VAL A 16 -70.86 6.12 -30.45
C VAL A 16 -70.49 7.28 -29.54
N ILE A 17 -69.64 8.18 -30.03
CA ILE A 17 -69.23 9.40 -29.34
C ILE A 17 -70.06 10.55 -29.91
N SER A 18 -70.79 11.28 -29.06
CA SER A 18 -71.45 12.51 -29.49
C SER A 18 -70.40 13.62 -29.61
N SER A 19 -70.50 14.46 -30.65
CA SER A 19 -69.60 15.59 -30.86
C SER A 19 -69.66 16.64 -29.74
N GLU A 20 -70.78 16.68 -29.00
CA GLU A 20 -71.01 17.62 -27.90
C GLU A 20 -70.28 17.22 -26.61
N THR A 21 -70.05 15.92 -26.39
CA THR A 21 -69.40 15.39 -25.18
C THR A 21 -68.25 14.47 -25.59
N ALA A 22 -67.17 15.06 -26.09
CA ALA A 22 -66.01 14.35 -26.65
C ALA A 22 -65.31 13.37 -25.68
N ARG A 23 -65.65 13.38 -24.38
CA ARG A 23 -65.00 12.57 -23.35
C ARG A 23 -65.70 11.25 -23.04
N HIS A 24 -66.95 11.04 -23.47
CA HIS A 24 -67.68 9.81 -23.14
C HIS A 24 -68.53 9.31 -24.31
N CYS A 25 -68.49 8.00 -24.57
CA CYS A 25 -69.46 7.38 -25.47
C CYS A 25 -70.81 7.18 -24.77
N SER A 26 -71.88 7.13 -25.54
CA SER A 26 -73.25 6.99 -25.03
C SER A 26 -73.45 5.75 -24.15
N GLU A 27 -72.82 4.63 -24.50
CA GLU A 27 -72.91 3.38 -23.72
C GLU A 27 -72.23 3.48 -22.35
N CYS A 28 -71.06 4.13 -22.26
CA CYS A 28 -70.35 4.32 -20.99
C CYS A 28 -71.14 5.26 -20.06
N VAL A 29 -71.69 6.35 -20.60
CA VAL A 29 -72.57 7.27 -19.84
C VAL A 29 -73.78 6.52 -19.30
N ARG A 30 -74.48 5.74 -20.14
CA ARG A 30 -75.65 4.94 -19.74
C ARG A 30 -75.30 3.89 -18.68
N SER A 31 -74.10 3.33 -18.75
CA SER A 31 -73.62 2.31 -17.82
C SER A 31 -73.05 2.89 -16.52
N GLY A 32 -72.97 4.22 -16.39
CA GLY A 32 -72.31 4.88 -15.25
C GLY A 32 -70.82 4.57 -15.13
N ARG A 33 -70.15 4.18 -16.23
CA ARG A 33 -68.72 3.83 -16.25
C ARG A 33 -67.91 4.92 -16.94
N SER A 34 -66.66 5.11 -16.50
CA SER A 34 -65.74 6.01 -17.18
C SER A 34 -65.38 5.47 -18.57
N CYS A 35 -65.43 6.35 -19.56
CA CYS A 35 -65.06 6.00 -20.92
C CYS A 35 -63.55 6.11 -21.07
N SER A 36 -62.83 5.00 -20.86
CA SER A 36 -61.41 4.94 -21.18
C SER A 36 -61.25 4.85 -22.70
N PHE A 37 -61.11 6.02 -23.33
CA PHE A 37 -60.42 6.11 -24.60
C PHE A 37 -58.96 5.71 -24.37
N MET A 38 -58.32 5.12 -25.38
CA MET A 38 -56.88 4.93 -25.31
C MET A 38 -56.22 6.28 -25.00
N THR A 39 -55.11 6.23 -24.24
CA THR A 39 -54.32 7.36 -23.74
C THR A 39 -54.40 8.56 -24.68
N SER A 40 -54.79 9.73 -24.16
CA SER A 40 -54.87 10.92 -24.99
C SER A 40 -53.49 11.27 -25.56
N ASP A 41 -53.42 11.99 -26.68
CA ASP A 41 -52.14 12.45 -27.25
C ASP A 41 -51.31 13.24 -26.20
N LEU A 42 -51.99 13.92 -25.28
CA LEU A 42 -51.34 14.59 -24.14
C LEU A 42 -50.69 13.60 -23.17
N ASP A 43 -51.38 12.50 -22.85
CA ASP A 43 -50.82 11.46 -21.98
C ASP A 43 -49.65 10.74 -22.67
N TRP A 44 -49.73 10.57 -23.99
CA TRP A 44 -48.63 10.02 -24.77
C TRP A 44 -47.41 10.93 -24.78
N ASN A 45 -47.60 12.24 -24.99
CA ASN A 45 -46.51 13.21 -24.90
C ASN A 45 -45.87 13.26 -23.51
N LYS A 46 -46.67 13.18 -22.44
CA LYS A 46 -46.15 13.09 -21.07
C LYS A 46 -45.28 11.84 -20.87
N LEU A 47 -45.72 10.69 -21.41
CA LEU A 47 -44.94 9.47 -21.33
C LEU A 47 -43.63 9.59 -22.10
N VAL A 48 -43.65 10.13 -23.32
CA VAL A 48 -42.44 10.35 -24.12
C VAL A 48 -41.45 11.27 -23.39
N VAL A 49 -41.93 12.37 -22.79
CA VAL A 49 -41.08 13.26 -21.98
C VAL A 49 -40.48 12.52 -20.79
N ALA A 50 -41.28 11.72 -20.08
CA ALA A 50 -40.79 10.93 -18.95
C ALA A 50 -39.74 9.88 -19.37
N VAL A 51 -39.96 9.18 -20.48
CA VAL A 51 -39.00 8.22 -21.03
C VAL A 51 -37.69 8.92 -21.40
N ASN A 52 -37.75 10.01 -22.15
CA ASN A 52 -36.55 10.76 -22.54
C ASN A 52 -35.79 11.29 -21.32
N HIS A 53 -36.50 11.71 -20.27
CA HIS A 53 -35.88 12.15 -19.03
C HIS A 53 -35.14 11.00 -18.33
N ILE A 54 -35.77 9.81 -18.22
CA ILE A 54 -35.14 8.62 -17.64
C ILE A 54 -33.93 8.19 -18.46
N GLU A 55 -34.04 8.16 -19.79
CA GLU A 55 -32.92 7.81 -20.68
C GLU A 55 -31.74 8.78 -20.52
N HIS A 56 -32.03 10.07 -20.35
CA HIS A 56 -31.01 11.08 -20.08
C HIS A 56 -30.33 10.87 -18.72
N GLU A 57 -31.11 10.68 -17.65
CA GLU A 57 -30.56 10.39 -16.31
C GLU A 57 -29.75 9.08 -16.29
N GLU A 58 -30.20 8.07 -17.02
CA GLU A 58 -29.48 6.81 -17.19
C GLU A 58 -28.14 7.03 -17.90
N ALA A 59 -28.11 7.81 -18.99
CA ALA A 59 -26.89 8.13 -19.70
C ALA A 59 -25.89 8.90 -18.83
N GLU A 60 -26.36 9.90 -18.06
CA GLU A 60 -25.51 10.63 -17.11
C GLU A 60 -24.96 9.71 -16.01
N THR A 61 -25.80 8.85 -15.45
CA THR A 61 -25.40 7.90 -14.42
C THR A 61 -24.37 6.92 -14.94
N ARG A 62 -24.56 6.37 -16.16
CA ARG A 62 -23.59 5.50 -16.82
C ARG A 62 -22.25 6.19 -17.06
N ALA A 63 -22.27 7.47 -17.45
CA ALA A 63 -21.05 8.26 -17.62
C ALA A 63 -20.28 8.42 -16.30
N ARG A 64 -20.99 8.77 -15.20
CA ARG A 64 -20.39 8.87 -13.86
C ARG A 64 -19.83 7.54 -13.36
N VAL A 65 -20.56 6.44 -13.57
CA VAL A 65 -20.09 5.10 -13.21
C VAL A 65 -18.80 4.76 -13.96
N SER A 66 -18.75 5.04 -15.27
CA SER A 66 -17.54 4.84 -16.08
C SER A 66 -16.34 5.63 -15.53
N GLU A 67 -16.54 6.91 -15.20
CA GLU A 67 -15.51 7.75 -14.59
C GLU A 67 -15.01 7.17 -13.26
N LEU A 68 -15.91 6.79 -12.36
CA LEU A 68 -15.55 6.17 -11.08
C LEU A 68 -14.77 4.86 -11.27
N PHE A 69 -15.13 4.04 -12.26
CA PHE A 69 -14.37 2.84 -12.60
C PHE A 69 -12.95 3.17 -13.08
N THR A 70 -12.77 4.23 -13.88
CA THR A 70 -11.42 4.65 -14.29
C THR A 70 -10.58 5.13 -13.11
N GLN A 71 -11.18 5.87 -12.18
CA GLN A 71 -10.51 6.33 -10.96
C GLN A 71 -10.12 5.14 -10.06
N LEU A 72 -11.02 4.19 -9.88
CA LEU A 72 -10.75 2.96 -9.12
C LEU A 72 -9.58 2.18 -9.72
N ASN A 73 -9.58 1.96 -11.04
CA ASN A 73 -8.48 1.28 -11.74
C ASN A 73 -7.14 2.02 -11.58
N HIS A 74 -7.15 3.35 -11.57
CA HIS A 74 -5.95 4.14 -11.33
C HIS A 74 -5.41 3.92 -9.90
N LEU A 75 -6.28 4.00 -8.90
CA LEU A 75 -5.93 3.76 -7.50
C LEU A 75 -5.39 2.35 -7.27
N GLU A 76 -5.99 1.34 -7.90
CA GLU A 76 -5.48 -0.03 -7.82
C GLU A 76 -4.06 -0.18 -8.40
N LYS A 77 -3.78 0.48 -9.53
CA LYS A 77 -2.43 0.51 -10.11
C LYS A 77 -1.43 1.18 -9.18
N GLN A 78 -1.80 2.33 -8.59
CA GLN A 78 -0.96 3.02 -7.61
C GLN A 78 -0.69 2.13 -6.38
N LYS A 79 -1.73 1.48 -5.84
CA LYS A 79 -1.60 0.53 -4.73
C LYS A 79 -0.61 -0.60 -5.07
N LYS A 80 -0.74 -1.22 -6.25
CA LYS A 80 0.18 -2.29 -6.70
C LYS A 80 1.62 -1.79 -6.82
N LEU A 81 1.83 -0.58 -7.35
CA LEU A 81 3.15 0.03 -7.46
C LEU A 81 3.78 0.25 -6.08
N LEU A 82 3.02 0.82 -5.14
CA LEU A 82 3.49 1.05 -3.77
C LEU A 82 3.85 -0.26 -3.06
N HIS A 83 3.02 -1.31 -3.19
CA HIS A 83 3.36 -2.62 -2.66
C HIS A 83 4.63 -3.21 -3.28
N SER A 84 4.81 -3.06 -4.59
CA SER A 84 6.04 -3.51 -5.27
C SER A 84 7.27 -2.75 -4.76
N HIS A 85 7.17 -1.44 -4.58
CA HIS A 85 8.26 -0.63 -4.03
C HIS A 85 8.58 -0.99 -2.58
N ALA A 86 7.56 -1.16 -1.73
CA ALA A 86 7.74 -1.61 -0.36
C ALA A 86 8.45 -2.96 -0.29
N GLY A 87 8.09 -3.91 -1.16
CA GLY A 87 8.78 -5.21 -1.26
C GLY A 87 10.25 -5.06 -1.64
N LYS A 88 10.59 -4.16 -2.57
CA LYS A 88 11.99 -3.89 -2.96
C LYS A 88 12.80 -3.25 -1.84
N PHE A 89 12.22 -2.32 -1.08
CA PHE A 89 12.90 -1.73 0.07
C PHE A 89 13.19 -2.77 1.14
N LEU A 90 12.21 -3.58 1.51
CA LEU A 90 12.42 -4.67 2.48
C LEU A 90 13.48 -5.67 2.01
N GLN A 91 13.50 -5.99 0.72
CA GLN A 91 14.52 -6.88 0.16
C GLN A 91 15.91 -6.25 0.23
N SER A 92 16.04 -4.97 -0.12
CA SER A 92 17.31 -4.22 -0.01
C SER A 92 17.80 -4.17 1.43
N ASP A 93 16.91 -3.84 2.37
CA ASP A 93 17.24 -3.74 3.79
C ASP A 93 17.71 -5.10 4.33
N MET A 94 17.04 -6.20 3.94
CA MET A 94 17.44 -7.55 4.33
C MET A 94 18.82 -7.91 3.79
N THR A 95 19.09 -7.63 2.51
CA THR A 95 20.41 -7.86 1.92
C THR A 95 21.50 -7.04 2.64
N THR A 96 21.24 -5.78 2.97
CA THR A 96 22.17 -4.96 3.74
C THR A 96 22.42 -5.53 5.14
N VAL A 97 21.39 -6.04 5.83
CA VAL A 97 21.56 -6.70 7.13
C VAL A 97 22.41 -7.96 6.99
N GLU A 98 22.14 -8.82 6.00
CA GLU A 98 22.93 -10.02 5.72
C GLU A 98 24.41 -9.69 5.42
N GLU A 99 24.67 -8.62 4.66
CA GLU A 99 26.03 -8.14 4.38
C GLU A 99 26.74 -7.67 5.66
N LEU A 100 26.07 -6.88 6.50
CA LEU A 100 26.63 -6.40 7.76
C LEU A 100 26.91 -7.53 8.76
N GLU A 101 26.01 -8.51 8.89
CA GLU A 101 26.21 -9.69 9.74
C GLU A 101 27.41 -10.51 9.29
N LYS A 102 27.60 -10.64 7.97
CA LYS A 102 28.76 -11.33 7.40
C LYS A 102 30.06 -10.57 7.70
N GLU A 103 30.08 -9.25 7.53
CA GLU A 103 31.26 -8.43 7.86
C GLU A 103 31.61 -8.53 9.35
N GLU A 104 30.61 -8.44 10.24
CA GLU A 104 30.80 -8.57 11.69
C GLU A 104 31.38 -9.96 12.05
N GLN A 105 30.91 -11.02 11.40
CA GLN A 105 31.41 -12.37 11.63
C GLN A 105 32.87 -12.52 11.16
N GLU A 106 33.22 -11.98 9.99
CA GLU A 106 34.60 -11.99 9.50
C GLU A 106 35.55 -11.20 10.41
N GLU A 107 35.10 -10.07 10.97
CA GLU A 107 35.89 -9.29 11.92
C GLU A 107 36.10 -10.05 13.24
N LYS A 108 35.07 -10.71 13.77
CA LYS A 108 35.17 -11.56 14.97
C LYS A 108 36.19 -12.68 14.77
N GLU A 109 36.15 -13.37 13.64
CA GLU A 109 37.08 -14.45 13.32
C GLU A 109 38.53 -13.94 13.19
N LYS A 110 38.73 -12.79 12.54
CA LYS A 110 40.06 -12.15 12.45
C LYS A 110 40.58 -11.74 13.83
N HIS A 111 39.73 -11.16 14.66
CA HIS A 111 40.11 -10.73 16.01
C HIS A 111 40.44 -11.92 16.93
N GLU A 112 39.62 -12.98 16.89
CA GLU A 112 39.88 -14.22 17.64
C GLU A 112 41.20 -14.87 17.21
N LYS A 113 41.45 -14.94 15.90
CA LYS A 113 42.71 -15.43 15.37
C LYS A 113 43.90 -14.59 15.84
N ALA A 114 43.79 -13.26 15.79
CA ALA A 114 44.86 -12.37 16.24
C ALA A 114 45.17 -12.54 17.74
N LEU A 115 44.15 -12.70 18.58
CA LEU A 115 44.33 -13.00 20.01
C LEU A 115 45.02 -14.35 20.23
N ASN A 116 44.62 -15.38 19.48
CA ASN A 116 45.21 -16.70 19.58
C ASN A 116 46.69 -16.70 19.13
N ASP A 117 47.00 -16.01 18.04
CA ASP A 117 48.37 -15.84 17.54
C ASP A 117 49.24 -15.08 18.58
N GLN A 118 48.69 -14.03 19.24
CA GLN A 118 49.37 -13.31 20.31
C GLN A 118 49.64 -14.19 21.55
N LEU A 119 48.68 -15.03 21.94
CA LEU A 119 48.83 -16.00 23.02
C LEU A 119 49.91 -17.04 22.71
N LEU A 120 49.97 -17.54 21.47
CA LEU A 120 50.99 -18.48 21.02
C LEU A 120 52.39 -17.87 21.12
N LEU A 121 52.57 -16.65 20.60
CA LEU A 121 53.84 -15.92 20.68
C LEU A 121 54.29 -15.67 22.13
N SER A 122 53.34 -15.33 23.01
CA SER A 122 53.64 -15.12 24.44
C SER A 122 54.15 -16.41 25.08
N ARG A 123 53.51 -17.55 24.78
CA ARG A 123 53.92 -18.87 25.28
C ARG A 123 55.31 -19.28 24.77
N GLU A 124 55.61 -19.03 23.50
CA GLU A 124 56.94 -19.29 22.93
C GLU A 124 58.04 -18.45 23.61
N MET A 125 57.75 -17.20 23.95
CA MET A 125 58.68 -16.34 24.69
C MET A 125 58.92 -16.86 26.12
N ASP A 126 57.87 -17.32 26.82
CA ASP A 126 58.01 -17.90 28.16
C ASP A 126 58.89 -19.16 28.15
N ASP A 127 58.73 -20.03 27.14
CA ASP A 127 59.57 -21.22 26.96
C ASP A 127 61.04 -20.85 26.69
N LEU A 128 61.30 -19.82 25.86
CA LEU A 128 62.65 -19.31 25.61
C LEU A 128 63.32 -18.74 26.87
N PHE A 129 62.59 -17.98 27.69
CA PHE A 129 63.10 -17.44 28.95
C PHE A 129 63.43 -18.55 29.96
N ASN A 130 62.61 -19.60 30.02
CA ASN A 130 62.82 -20.72 30.94
C ASN A 130 64.06 -21.56 30.56
N VAL A 131 64.33 -21.75 29.26
CA VAL A 131 65.52 -22.47 28.77
C VAL A 131 66.81 -21.66 28.95
N SER A 132 66.75 -20.33 28.83
CA SER A 132 67.95 -19.47 28.92
C SER A 132 68.39 -19.20 30.37
N PHE A 133 67.46 -19.15 31.35
CA PHE A 133 67.77 -18.80 32.73
C PHE A 133 67.89 -20.01 33.68
N GLY A 134 67.33 -21.17 33.33
CA GLY A 134 67.42 -22.40 34.15
C GLY A 134 68.84 -22.99 34.29
N SER A 135 69.83 -22.47 33.57
CA SER A 135 71.25 -22.86 33.66
C SER A 135 72.12 -21.88 34.47
N LEU A 136 71.59 -20.70 34.82
CA LEU A 136 72.28 -19.76 35.70
C LEU A 136 71.83 -20.06 37.13
N GLY A 137 72.65 -20.84 37.85
CA GLY A 137 72.46 -21.06 39.28
C GLY A 137 72.34 -19.74 40.06
N PRO A 138 71.76 -19.76 41.27
CA PRO A 138 71.44 -18.57 42.07
C PRO A 138 72.62 -17.65 42.43
N GLU A 139 73.85 -17.96 42.05
CA GLU A 139 75.04 -17.13 42.27
C GLU A 139 75.22 -15.97 41.28
N ALA A 140 74.50 -15.91 40.15
CA ALA A 140 74.77 -14.91 39.10
C ALA A 140 73.97 -13.59 39.19
N ILE A 141 73.03 -13.45 40.13
CA ILE A 141 72.11 -12.28 40.20
C ILE A 141 72.70 -11.11 41.02
N ALA A 142 73.89 -11.24 41.60
CA ALA A 142 74.44 -10.25 42.54
C ALA A 142 75.13 -9.01 41.92
N LEU A 143 75.02 -8.74 40.61
CA LEU A 143 75.92 -7.74 39.97
C LEU A 143 75.30 -6.76 38.97
N LEU A 144 73.97 -6.63 38.90
CA LEU A 144 73.33 -5.62 38.06
C LEU A 144 72.36 -4.77 38.87
N ASP A 145 72.91 -3.91 39.72
CA ASP A 145 72.28 -2.67 40.14
C ASP A 145 72.52 -1.62 39.04
N PRO A 146 71.51 -1.25 38.21
CA PRO A 146 71.61 -0.04 37.42
C PRO A 146 71.43 1.19 38.33
N PRO A 147 72.26 2.24 38.18
CA PRO A 147 72.19 3.42 39.03
C PRO A 147 70.92 4.23 38.73
N LEU A 148 70.10 4.38 39.76
CA LEU A 148 69.04 5.38 39.87
C LEU A 148 69.60 6.79 39.61
N SER A 149 69.27 7.36 38.46
CA SER A 149 69.30 8.79 38.15
C SER A 149 68.60 8.98 36.80
N HIS A 150 67.63 9.87 36.58
CA HIS A 150 67.09 10.99 37.32
C HIS A 150 65.71 11.37 36.71
N PRO A 151 64.95 12.30 37.32
CA PRO A 151 63.58 12.66 36.97
C PRO A 151 63.50 13.71 35.85
N LEU A 152 62.26 14.13 35.55
CA LEU A 152 61.77 15.19 34.63
C LEU A 152 61.31 14.63 33.27
N ASP A 153 60.18 15.01 32.69
CA ASP A 153 59.45 16.27 32.82
C ASP A 153 57.97 16.11 32.44
N ASP A 154 57.15 16.96 33.03
CA ASP A 154 55.80 17.30 32.61
C ASP A 154 55.77 17.72 31.13
N THR A 155 54.83 17.18 30.32
CA THR A 155 54.28 17.97 29.20
C THR A 155 52.90 17.50 28.76
N SER A 156 51.90 18.24 29.26
CA SER A 156 50.71 18.75 28.56
C SER A 156 49.82 17.80 27.73
N LEU A 157 48.59 17.62 28.23
CA LEU A 157 47.38 17.46 27.41
C LEU A 157 47.20 18.64 26.44
N PRO A 158 46.76 18.40 25.19
CA PRO A 158 45.90 19.34 24.50
C PRO A 158 44.43 18.92 24.60
N ALA A 159 43.64 19.94 24.88
CA ALA A 159 42.21 19.93 25.04
C ALA A 159 41.44 19.57 23.76
N ALA A 160 40.21 19.12 23.99
CA ALA A 160 39.14 18.99 23.04
C ALA A 160 38.98 20.19 22.10
N THR A 161 38.70 19.91 20.84
CA THR A 161 37.94 20.80 19.96
C THR A 161 36.78 20.04 19.36
N HIS A 162 35.59 20.41 19.83
CA HIS A 162 34.31 20.23 19.15
C HIS A 162 34.40 20.75 17.71
N LEU A 163 33.79 20.02 16.78
CA LEU A 163 32.99 20.55 15.67
C LEU A 163 32.00 19.47 15.21
#